data_AF-A0A968JPM0-F1
#
_entry.id   AF-A0A968JPM0-F1
#
_cell.length_a   1.000
_cell.length_b   1.000
_cell.length_c   1.000
_cell.angle_alpha   90.00
_cell.angle_beta   90.00
_cell.angle_gamma   90.00
#
_symmetry.space_group_name_H-M   'P 1'
#
loop_
_entity.id
_entity.type
_entity.pdbx_description
1 polymer ?
#
loop_
_entity_poly.entity_id
_entity_poly.type
_entity_poly.pdbx_seq_one_letter_code
_entity_poly.pdbx_strand_id
1 'polypeptide(L)' 'MAYYYLAIIDENNNNLSGALNYALKAIEVNKQFREGYQLVAQIYEKMGDNQNAARYRQAFENK' A
#
# COMPACT_ATOMS: atom_id res chain seq x y z
N MET A 1 -3.13 8.02 -8.77
CA MET A 1 -1.67 8.11 -9.00
C MET A 1 -0.97 9.10 -8.07
N ALA A 2 -1.44 10.34 -7.84
CA ALA A 2 -0.76 11.27 -6.93
C ALA A 2 -0.51 10.70 -5.52
N TYR A 3 -1.51 10.03 -4.92
CA TYR A 3 -1.35 9.38 -3.61
C TYR A 3 -0.33 8.23 -3.61
N TYR A 4 -0.11 7.55 -4.73
CA TYR A 4 0.89 6.48 -4.81
C TYR A 4 2.32 7.03 -4.66
N TYR A 5 2.62 8.14 -5.33
CA TYR A 5 3.94 8.77 -5.20
C TYR A 5 4.14 9.40 -3.81
N LEU A 6 3.10 9.97 -3.21
CA LEU A 6 3.16 10.43 -1.82
C LEU A 6 3.47 9.29 -0.85
N ALA A 7 2.87 8.12 -1.08
CA ALA A 7 3.16 6.94 -0.28
C ALA A 7 4.63 6.49 -0.40
N ILE A 8 5.19 6.48 -1.61
CA ILE A 8 6.61 6.16 -1.85
C ILE A 8 7.54 7.17 -1.16
N ILE A 9 7.21 8.46 -1.21
CA ILE A 9 8.02 9.50 -0.55
C ILE A 9 8.03 9.27 0.96
N ASP A 10 6.86 9.04 1.57
CA ASP A 10 6.78 8.75 3.00
C ASP A 10 7.49 7.45 3.38
N GLU A 11 7.39 6.42 2.53
CA GLU A 11 8.08 5.14 2.73
C GLU A 11 9.60 5.33 2.73
N ASN A 12 10.12 6.09 1.77
CA ASN A 12 11.55 6.43 1.67
C ASN A 12 12.03 7.25 2.88
N ASN A 13 11.14 8.05 3.48
CA ASN A 13 11.41 8.78 4.71
C ASN A 13 11.25 7.93 5.98
N ASN A 14 11.06 6.61 5.86
CA ASN A 14 10.72 5.69 6.96
C ASN A 14 9.43 6.04 7.70
N ASN A 15 8.59 6.92 7.14
CA ASN A 15 7.27 7.26 7.68
C ASN A 15 6.23 6.22 7.19
N LEU A 16 6.33 5.00 7.70
CA LEU A 16 5.47 3.88 7.27
C LEU A 16 3.97 4.17 7.48
N SER A 17 3.61 4.87 8.56
CA SER A 17 2.21 5.24 8.84
C SER A 17 1.65 6.22 7.81
N GLY A 18 2.43 7.23 7.42
CA GLY A 18 2.05 8.17 6.35
C GLY A 18 1.98 7.48 4.99
N ALA A 19 2.98 6.64 4.71
CA ALA A 19 3.03 5.83 3.50
C ALA A 19 1.78 4.97 3.34
N LEU A 20 1.39 4.28 4.42
CA LEU A 20 0.21 3.43 4.44
C LEU A 20 -1.08 4.23 4.15
N ASN A 21 -1.26 5.38 4.81
CA ASN A 21 -2.44 6.22 4.59
C ASN A 21 -2.58 6.64 3.13
N TYR A 22 -1.49 7.09 2.50
CA TYR A 22 -1.50 7.46 1.09
C TYR A 22 -1.67 6.27 0.16
N ALA A 23 -1.06 5.11 0.45
CA ALA A 23 -1.22 3.91 -0.34
C ALA A 23 -2.68 3.40 -0.31
N LEU A 24 -3.34 3.45 0.85
CA LEU A 24 -4.76 3.12 1.00
C LEU A 24 -5.66 4.05 0.18
N LYS A 25 -5.40 5.37 0.20
CA LYS A 25 -6.12 6.33 -0.66
C LYS A 25 -5.91 6.05 -2.14
N ALA A 26 -4.73 5.58 -2.55
CA ALA A 26 -4.47 5.25 -3.94
C ALA A 26 -5.37 4.11 -4.45
N ILE A 27 -5.57 3.06 -3.65
CA ILE A 27 -6.46 1.94 -4.01
C ILE A 27 -7.95 2.27 -3.81
N GLU A 28 -8.28 3.23 -2.94
CA GLU A 28 -9.65 3.74 -2.80
C GLU A 28 -10.10 4.48 -4.07
N VAL A 29 -9.23 5.35 -4.59
CA VAL A 29 -9.50 6.12 -5.82
C VAL A 29 -9.51 5.21 -7.05
N ASN A 30 -8.62 4.22 -7.11
CA ASN A 30 -8.61 3.24 -8.19
C ASN A 30 -8.56 1.80 -7.64
N LYS A 31 -9.74 1.18 -7.57
CA LYS A 31 -9.92 -0.18 -7.04
C LYS A 31 -9.29 -1.29 -7.92
N GLN A 32 -8.81 -0.97 -9.11
CA GLN A 32 -8.11 -1.90 -10.01
C GLN A 32 -6.59 -1.62 -10.06
N PHE A 33 -6.08 -0.71 -9.22
CA PHE A 33 -4.69 -0.32 -9.24
C PHE A 33 -3.79 -1.34 -8.55
N ARG A 34 -3.30 -2.31 -9.33
CA ARG A 34 -2.44 -3.41 -8.89
C ARG A 34 -1.25 -2.95 -8.07
N GLU A 35 -0.52 -1.96 -8.56
CA GLU A 35 0.69 -1.45 -7.93
C GLU A 35 0.39 -0.78 -6.58
N GLY A 36 -0.80 -0.18 -6.44
CA GLY A 36 -1.28 0.35 -5.16
C GLY A 36 -1.52 -0.74 -4.12
N TYR A 37 -2.16 -1.85 -4.51
CA TYR A 37 -2.36 -2.99 -3.61
C TYR A 37 -1.05 -3.66 -3.20
N GLN A 38 -0.10 -3.80 -4.15
CA GLN A 38 1.24 -4.30 -3.85
C GLN A 38 1.98 -3.39 -2.87
N LEU A 39 1.89 -2.07 -3.06
CA LEU A 39 2.53 -1.10 -2.16
C LEU A 39 1.95 -1.17 -0.75
N VAL A 40 0.62 -1.25 -0.60
CA VAL A 40 -0.02 -1.43 0.72
C VAL A 40 0.49 -2.69 1.41
N ALA A 41 0.58 -3.81 0.68
CA ALA A 41 1.09 -5.05 1.26
C ALA A 41 2.55 -4.93 1.72
N GLN A 42 3.43 -4.34 0.90
CA GLN A 42 4.84 -4.12 1.23
C GLN A 42 5.01 -3.23 2.47
N ILE A 43 4.20 -2.17 2.59
CA ILE A 43 4.25 -1.29 3.76
C ILE A 43 3.85 -2.04 5.03
N TYR A 44 2.79 -2.87 4.97
CA TYR A 44 2.41 -3.71 6.11
C TYR A 44 3.50 -4.72 6.51
N GLU A 45 4.22 -5.32 5.55
CA GLU A 45 5.37 -6.18 5.87
C GLU A 45 6.48 -5.41 6.58
N LYS A 46 6.79 -4.19 6.12
CA LYS A 46 7.79 -3.32 6.77
C LYS A 46 7.38 -2.91 8.19
N MET A 47 6.08 -2.83 8.45
CA MET A 47 5.52 -2.60 9.79
C MET A 47 5.46 -3.86 10.66
N GLY A 48 5.76 -5.05 10.11
CA GLY A 48 5.66 -6.34 10.80
C GLY A 48 4.25 -6.93 10.83
N ASP A 49 3.27 -6.31 10.17
CA ASP A 49 1.88 -6.77 10.09
C ASP A 49 1.70 -7.72 8.89
N ASN A 50 2.21 -8.94 9.06
CA ASN A 50 2.16 -9.97 8.02
C ASN A 50 0.72 -10.41 7.68
N GLN A 51 -0.22 -10.26 8.61
CA GLN A 51 -1.63 -10.62 8.39
C GLN A 51 -2.27 -9.69 7.36
N ASN A 52 -2.14 -8.37 7.56
CA ASN A 52 -2.66 -7.41 6.59
C ASN A 52 -1.88 -7.46 5.27
N ALA A 53 -0.56 -7.65 5.30
CA ALA A 53 0.22 -7.82 4.09
C ALA A 53 -0.29 -8.98 3.20
N ALA A 54 -0.56 -10.14 3.81
CA ALA A 54 -1.12 -11.29 3.09
C ALA A 54 -2.52 -11.00 2.53
N ARG A 55 -3.38 -10.36 3.33
CA ARG A 55 -4.74 -9.96 2.90
C ARG A 55 -4.71 -9.06 1.67
N TYR A 56 -3.84 -8.04 1.64
CA TYR A 56 -3.77 -7.11 0.51
C TYR A 56 -3.10 -7.72 -0.73
N ARG A 57 -2.17 -8.69 -0.56
CA ARG A 57 -1.66 -9.49 -1.68
C ARG A 57 -2.76 -10.34 -2.33
N GLN A 58 -3.52 -11.07 -1.53
CA GLN A 58 -4.62 -11.91 -2.01
C GLN A 58 -5.74 -11.09 -2.66
N ALA A 59 -6.02 -9.90 -2.13
CA ALA A 59 -7.01 -8.97 -2.71
C ALA A 59 -6.65 -8.52 -4.13
N PHE A 60 -5.37 -8.57 -4.48
CA PHE A 60 -4.89 -8.30 -5.82
C PHE A 60 -4.80 -9.56 -6.69
N GLU A 61 -4.32 -10.69 -6.16
CA GLU A 61 -4.16 -11.93 -6.95
C GLU A 61 -5.47 -12.49 -7.54
N ASN A 62 -6.61 -12.14 -6.95
CA ASN A 62 -7.94 -12.60 -7.36
C ASN A 62 -8.72 -11.60 -8.25
N LYS A 63 -8.08 -10.52 -8.73
CA LYS A 63 -8.70 -9.49 -9.59
C LYS A 63 -8.08 -9.45 -10.98
#